data_AF-A0A7X1HM13-F1
#
_entry.id   AF-A0A7X1HM13-F1
#
_cell.length_a   1.000
_cell.length_b   1.000
_cell.length_c   1.000
_cell.angle_alpha   90.00
_cell.angle_beta   90.00
_cell.angle_gamma   90.00
#
_symmetry.space_group_name_H-M   'P 1'
#
loop_
_entity.id
_entity.type
_entity.pdbx_description
1 polymer ?
#
loop_
_entity_poly.entity_id
_entity_poly.type
_entity_poly.pdbx_seq_one_letter_code
_entity_poly.pdbx_strand_id
1 'polypeptide(L)'
;MNLILTKLKNMDEQNIFEIKKREKMSKSSIYILKIDSNKFLTSNTLIEFLKKKDLRNEVLEFTLEEISRLIERKLSTKYEFMGMYNPNFPKEIK
;
A
#
# COMPACT_ATOMS: atom_id res chain seq x y z
N MET A 1 18.96 -9.43 1.24
CA MET A 1 18.03 -8.44 1.85
C MET A 1 16.95 -8.14 0.83
N ASN A 2 15.67 -8.19 1.21
CA ASN A 2 14.58 -8.02 0.23
C ASN A 2 14.63 -6.60 -0.37
N LEU A 3 14.58 -6.46 -1.70
CA LEU A 3 14.71 -5.18 -2.42
C LEU A 3 13.68 -4.14 -1.93
N ILE A 4 12.46 -4.57 -1.63
CA ILE A 4 11.41 -3.70 -1.11
C ILE A 4 11.71 -3.19 0.30
N LEU A 5 12.31 -4.01 1.16
CA LEU A 5 12.74 -3.57 2.50
C LEU A 5 13.80 -2.46 2.40
N THR A 6 14.77 -2.62 1.49
CA THR A 6 15.79 -1.60 1.24
C THR A 6 15.17 -0.30 0.71
N LYS A 7 14.23 -0.38 -0.24
CA LYS A 7 13.52 0.80 -0.76
C LYS A 7 12.80 1.54 0.36
N LEU A 8 11.98 0.83 1.14
CA LEU A 8 11.21 1.42 2.25
C LEU A 8 12.11 2.06 3.31
N LYS A 9 13.25 1.43 3.64
CA LYS A 9 14.23 1.98 4.57
C LYS A 9 14.81 3.32 4.08
N ASN A 10 14.98 3.46 2.76
CA ASN A 10 15.61 4.62 2.14
C ASN A 10 14.59 5.70 1.70
N MET A 11 13.30 5.54 2.03
CA MET A 11 12.30 6.57 1.75
C MET A 11 12.35 7.68 2.80
N ASP A 12 12.50 8.92 2.35
CA ASP A 12 12.47 10.10 3.22
C ASP A 12 11.09 10.30 3.86
N GLU A 13 10.02 9.98 3.11
CA GLU A 13 8.63 10.04 3.57
C GLU A 13 7.86 8.78 3.19
N GLN A 14 7.00 8.32 4.10
CA GLN A 14 6.15 7.16 3.91
C GLN A 14 4.70 7.57 4.14
N ASN A 15 3.85 7.38 3.14
CA ASN A 15 2.42 7.71 3.20
C ASN A 15 1.58 6.57 2.64
N ILE A 16 0.57 6.15 3.40
CA ILE A 16 -0.45 5.20 2.98
C ILE A 16 -1.72 5.98 2.67
N PHE A 17 -2.23 5.80 1.45
CA PHE A 17 -3.54 6.25 1.02
C PHE A 17 -4.57 5.19 1.39
N GLU A 18 -5.66 5.58 2.05
CA GLU A 18 -6.78 4.68 2.31
C GLU A 18 -8.02 5.10 1.50
N ILE A 19 -8.60 4.12 0.81
CA ILE A 19 -9.98 4.21 0.31
C ILE A 19 -10.82 3.12 0.96
N LYS A 20 -12.04 3.44 1.37
CA LYS A 20 -12.90 2.53 2.13
C LYS A 20 -14.28 2.46 1.51
N LYS A 21 -14.86 1.25 1.47
CA LYS A 21 -16.25 1.08 1.03
C LYS A 21 -17.22 1.70 2.05
N ARG A 22 -18.19 2.49 1.59
CA ARG A 22 -19.23 3.17 2.39
C ARG A 22 -20.10 2.22 3.22
N GLU A 23 -20.30 0.99 2.75
CA GLU A 23 -21.11 0.00 3.44
C GLU A 23 -20.31 -0.59 4.62
N LYS A 24 -20.96 -0.70 5.80
CA LYS A 24 -20.42 -1.12 7.12
C LYS A 24 -19.76 -2.51 7.20
N MET A 25 -19.19 -3.06 6.11
CA MET A 25 -18.36 -4.24 6.19
C MET A 25 -16.95 -3.84 6.69
N SER A 26 -16.57 -4.41 7.83
CA SER A 26 -15.33 -4.16 8.57
C SER A 26 -14.03 -4.54 7.83
N LYS A 27 -14.09 -5.02 6.58
CA LYS A 27 -12.94 -5.54 5.81
C LYS A 27 -12.87 -5.02 4.37
N SER A 28 -13.29 -3.78 4.12
CA SER A 28 -13.29 -3.21 2.76
C SER A 28 -12.45 -1.94 2.61
N SER A 29 -11.39 -1.78 3.42
CA SER A 29 -10.37 -0.75 3.20
C SER A 29 -9.31 -1.24 2.21
N ILE A 30 -8.94 -0.39 1.27
CA ILE A 30 -7.79 -0.56 0.39
C ILE A 30 -6.75 0.46 0.81
N TYR A 31 -5.57 -0.04 1.17
CA TYR A 31 -4.40 0.73 1.55
C TYR A 31 -3.42 0.71 0.39
N ILE A 32 -2.86 1.85 0.03
CA ILE A 32 -1.92 2.01 -1.08
C ILE A 32 -0.70 2.76 -0.56
N LEU A 33 0.48 2.18 -0.68
CA LEU A 33 1.75 2.78 -0.30
C LEU A 33 2.54 3.11 -1.55
N LYS A 34 3.00 4.34 -1.68
CA LYS A 34 4.00 4.70 -2.69
C LYS A 34 5.36 4.21 -2.20
N ILE A 35 6.09 3.45 -3.01
CA ILE A 35 7.43 2.92 -2.67
C ILE A 35 8.55 3.50 -3.53
N ASP A 36 8.21 4.10 -4.67
CA ASP A 36 9.11 4.80 -5.59
C ASP A 36 8.29 5.86 -6.34
N SER A 37 8.96 6.75 -7.09
CA SER A 37 8.39 7.69 -8.05
C SER A 37 7.18 7.14 -8.81
N ASN A 38 7.30 5.92 -9.34
CA ASN A 38 6.30 5.27 -10.19
C ASN A 38 5.80 3.91 -9.69
N LYS A 39 6.12 3.52 -8.45
CA LYS A 39 5.80 2.17 -7.92
C LYS A 39 5.02 2.24 -6.62
N PHE A 40 4.04 1.35 -6.50
CA PHE A 40 3.06 1.32 -5.40
C PHE A 40 2.80 -0.11 -4.91
N LEU A 41 2.44 -0.25 -3.64
CA LEU A 41 1.98 -1.49 -3.02
C LEU A 41 0.55 -1.34 -2.53
N THR A 42 -0.23 -2.42 -2.58
CA THR A 42 -1.64 -2.42 -2.12
C THR A 42 -1.87 -3.36 -0.93
N SER A 43 -3.05 -3.29 -0.31
CA SER A 43 -3.40 -3.93 0.98
C SER A 43 -2.87 -5.35 1.22
N ASN A 44 -3.09 -6.29 0.29
CA ASN A 44 -2.70 -7.68 0.51
C ASN A 44 -1.18 -7.80 0.64
N THR A 45 -0.47 -7.15 -0.27
CA THR A 45 0.99 -7.08 -0.29
C THR A 45 1.54 -6.29 0.90
N LEU A 46 0.84 -5.23 1.35
CA LEU A 46 1.20 -4.48 2.56
C LEU A 46 1.02 -5.32 3.84
N ILE A 47 -0.03 -6.13 3.92
CA ILE A 47 -0.26 -7.02 5.06
C ILE A 47 0.78 -8.13 5.10
N GLU A 48 1.12 -8.74 3.97
CA GLU A 48 2.18 -9.74 3.88
C GLU A 48 3.53 -9.16 4.27
N PHE A 49 3.81 -7.94 3.81
CA PHE A 49 4.98 -7.16 4.20
C PHE A 49 5.03 -6.92 5.73
N LEU A 50 3.96 -6.38 6.31
CA LEU A 50 3.85 -6.11 7.75
C LEU A 50 4.00 -7.37 8.61
N LYS A 51 3.53 -8.52 8.12
CA LYS A 51 3.59 -9.79 8.84
C LYS A 51 4.98 -10.45 8.81
N LYS A 52 6.01 -9.79 8.25
CA LYS A 52 7.36 -10.34 8.04
C LYS A 52 7.36 -11.70 7.33
N LYS A 53 6.28 -12.03 6.60
CA LYS A 53 6.26 -13.26 5.83
C LYS A 53 7.26 -13.11 4.70
N ASP A 54 7.92 -14.20 4.44
CA ASP A 54 9.02 -14.31 3.51
C ASP A 54 8.63 -13.84 2.10
N LEU A 55 8.92 -12.58 1.79
CA LEU A 55 8.59 -11.87 0.55
C LEU A 55 9.45 -12.33 -0.63
N ARG A 56 9.92 -13.58 -0.60
CA ARG A 56 10.99 -14.07 -1.48
C ARG A 56 10.58 -14.16 -2.95
N ASN A 57 9.28 -14.08 -3.32
CA ASN A 57 8.91 -14.28 -4.72
C ASN A 57 7.79 -13.43 -5.37
N GLU A 58 6.97 -12.61 -4.70
CA GLU A 58 5.88 -11.93 -5.47
C GLU A 58 5.29 -10.70 -4.76
N VAL A 59 6.14 -9.71 -4.45
CA VAL A 59 5.62 -8.38 -4.13
C VAL A 59 5.16 -7.75 -5.44
N LEU A 60 3.85 -7.79 -5.69
CA LEU A 60 3.21 -7.11 -6.81
C LEU A 60 3.35 -5.59 -6.62
N GLU A 61 4.39 -5.02 -7.22
CA GLU A 61 4.56 -3.58 -7.39
C GLU A 61 3.64 -3.12 -8.54
N PHE A 62 2.76 -2.16 -8.26
CA PHE A 62 1.87 -1.55 -9.25
C PHE A 62 2.49 -0.26 -9.77
N THR A 63 2.31 0.01 -11.05
CA THR A 63 2.65 1.30 -11.66
C THR A 63 1.67 2.39 -11.26
N LEU A 64 2.04 3.65 -11.49
CA LEU A 64 1.14 4.80 -11.30
C LEU A 64 -0.16 4.65 -12.10
N GLU A 65 -0.07 4.17 -13.34
CA GLU A 65 -1.23 4.00 -14.22
C GLU A 65 -2.19 2.93 -13.69
N GLU A 66 -1.67 1.78 -13.26
CA GLU A 66 -2.48 0.69 -12.69
C GLU A 66 -3.19 1.11 -11.40
N ILE A 67 -2.48 1.83 -10.51
CA ILE A 67 -3.07 2.38 -9.30
C ILE A 67 -4.13 3.44 -9.62
N SER A 68 -3.86 4.33 -10.57
CA SER A 68 -4.82 5.38 -10.95
C SER A 68 -6.11 4.76 -11.46
N ARG A 69 -6.02 3.78 -12.38
CA ARG A 69 -7.18 3.02 -12.89
C ARG A 69 -7.91 2.27 -11.77
N LEU A 70 -7.19 1.68 -10.82
CA LEU A 70 -7.79 1.01 -9.67
C LEU A 70 -8.57 1.99 -8.79
N ILE A 71 -7.99 3.13 -8.47
CA ILE A 71 -8.61 4.16 -7.62
C ILE A 71 -9.84 4.71 -8.32
N GLU A 72 -9.75 5.12 -9.58
CA GLU A 72 -10.88 5.63 -10.36
C GLU A 72 -12.04 4.63 -10.41
N ARG A 73 -11.74 3.35 -10.68
CA ARG A 73 -12.77 2.29 -10.69
C ARG A 73 -13.39 2.08 -9.31
N LYS A 74 -12.65 2.26 -8.22
CA LYS A 74 -13.18 2.09 -6.87
C LYS A 74 -14.00 3.30 -6.45
N LEU A 75 -13.50 4.51 -6.67
CA LEU A 75 -14.19 5.76 -6.34
C LEU A 75 -15.46 5.99 -7.16
N SER A 76 -15.52 5.48 -8.40
CA SER A 76 -16.77 5.45 -9.19
C SER A 76 -17.81 4.44 -8.67
N THR A 77 -17.45 3.63 -7.66
CA THR A 77 -18.36 2.72 -6.97
C THR A 77 -18.59 3.20 -5.53
N LYS A 78 -18.90 2.29 -4.60
CA LYS A 78 -19.22 2.63 -3.22
C LYS A 78 -17.98 2.90 -2.35
N TYR A 79 -16.84 3.29 -2.91
CA TYR A 79 -15.64 3.59 -2.12
C TYR A 79 -15.43 5.09 -2.01
N GLU A 80 -14.91 5.52 -0.87
CA GLU A 80 -14.56 6.90 -0.59
C GLU A 80 -13.13 7.01 -0.13
N PHE A 81 -12.51 8.14 -0.44
CA PHE A 81 -11.22 8.50 0.11
C PHE A 81 -11.36 8.79 1.60
N MET A 82 -10.53 8.13 2.41
CA MET A 82 -10.55 8.29 3.87
C MET A 82 -9.46 9.23 4.37
N GLY A 83 -8.31 9.25 3.70
CA GLY A 83 -7.18 10.05 4.13
C GLY A 83 -5.83 9.47 3.72
N MET A 84 -4.79 10.20 4.10
CA MET A 84 -3.40 9.78 4.02
C MET A 84 -2.83 9.63 5.43
N TYR A 85 -2.08 8.58 5.68
CA TYR A 85 -1.48 8.29 6.97
C TYR A 85 -0.01 7.98 6.84
N ASN A 86 0.81 8.46 7.77
CA ASN A 86 2.17 7.96 7.91
C ASN A 86 2.12 6.62 8.68
N PRO A 87 2.52 5.50 8.07
CA PRO A 87 2.46 4.19 8.71
C PRO A 87 3.47 4.01 9.86
N ASN A 88 4.43 4.94 10.03
CA ASN A 88 5.52 4.84 10.99
C ASN A 88 6.21 3.47 10.92
N PHE A 89 6.52 2.98 9.71
CA PHE A 89 7.18 1.68 9.59
C PHE A 89 8.48 1.70 10.40
N PRO A 90 8.77 0.63 11.16
CA PRO A 90 9.98 0.59 11.97
C PRO A 90 11.21 0.70 11.06
N LYS A 91 12.12 1.61 11.40
CA LYS A 91 13.40 1.78 10.68
C LYS A 91 14.27 0.52 10.76
N GLU A 92 14.04 -0.32 11.78
CA GLU A 92 14.70 -1.59 12.01
C GLU A 92 13.68 -2.73 12.16
N ILE A 93 13.75 -3.70 11.26
CA ILE A 93 13.02 -4.96 11.37
C ILE A 93 14.02 -5.99 11.89
N LYS A 94 13.97 -6.30 13.20
CA LYS A 94 14.71 -7.42 13.81
C LYS A 94 14.24 -8.76 13.27
#